data_AF-A0A2M8DSL5-F1
#
_entry.id   AF-A0A2M8DSL5-F1
#
_cell.length_a   1.000
_cell.length_b   1.000
_cell.length_c   1.000
_cell.angle_alpha   90.00
_cell.angle_beta   90.00
_cell.angle_gamma   90.00
#
_symmetry.space_group_name_H-M   'P 1'
#
loop_
_entity.id
_entity.type
_entity.pdbx_description
1 polymer ?
#
loop_
_entity_poly.entity_id
_entity_poly.type
_entity_poly.pdbx_seq_one_letter_code
_entity_poly.pdbx_strand_id
1 'polypeptide(L)'
;MIRQTLLNKLRGWLPLLPLLLLLLGSYWLSLQVRPLPPSDAALRHDVDFVVERLSSTVLDARGAPHFMLSTEKMWHFPDDDSTHLQQPHLTRFFSDRPPTDISALRGT
;
A
#
# COMPACT_ATOMS: atom_id res chain seq x y z
N MET A 1 25.89 34.30 49.02
CA MET A 1 24.51 33.78 48.89
C MET A 1 24.04 33.57 47.44
N ILE A 2 24.39 34.45 46.48
CA ILE A 2 23.89 34.42 45.08
C ILE A 2 24.36 33.22 44.23
N ARG A 3 25.56 32.67 44.47
CA ARG A 3 26.04 31.47 43.73
C ARG A 3 25.25 30.20 44.04
N GLN A 4 24.80 30.03 45.29
CA GLN A 4 24.07 28.84 45.72
C GLN A 4 22.64 28.82 45.18
N THR A 5 22.00 29.98 45.04
CA THR A 5 20.65 30.08 44.45
C THR A 5 20.66 29.76 42.94
N LEU A 6 21.71 30.15 42.22
CA LEU A 6 21.90 29.79 40.80
C LEU A 6 22.14 28.29 40.60
N LEU A 7 22.99 27.67 41.42
CA LEU A 7 23.25 26.23 41.38
C LEU A 7 21.99 25.40 41.69
N ASN A 8 21.18 25.84 42.66
CA ASN A 8 19.93 25.17 43.01
C ASN A 8 18.87 25.30 41.91
N LYS A 9 18.81 26.45 41.22
CA LYS A 9 17.94 26.64 40.05
C LYS A 9 18.34 25.73 38.89
N LEU A 10 19.64 25.62 38.57
CA LEU A 10 20.14 24.70 37.56
C LEU A 10 19.85 23.24 37.88
N ARG A 11 20.00 22.84 39.15
CA ARG A 11 19.68 21.48 39.61
C ARG A 11 18.19 21.15 39.45
N GLY A 12 17.31 22.14 39.61
CA GLY A 12 15.87 21.98 39.36
C GLY A 12 15.49 21.79 37.89
N TRP A 13 16.37 22.15 36.94
CA TRP A 13 16.13 22.05 35.50
C TRP A 13 16.70 20.76 34.88
N LEU A 14 17.55 20.05 35.63
CA LEU A 14 18.10 18.75 35.21
C LEU A 14 17.05 17.73 34.72
N PRO A 15 15.85 17.58 35.31
CA PRO A 15 14.84 16.65 34.79
C PRO A 15 14.25 17.05 33.42
N LEU A 16 14.48 18.28 32.95
CA LEU A 16 14.03 18.71 31.61
C LEU A 16 14.99 18.24 30.50
N LEU A 17 16.23 17.88 30.84
CA LEU A 17 17.24 17.43 29.89
C LEU A 17 16.80 16.19 29.08
N PRO A 18 16.25 15.11 29.68
CA PRO A 18 15.72 13.98 28.92
C PRO A 18 14.51 14.37 28.05
N LEU A 19 13.66 15.28 28.50
CA LEU A 19 12.52 15.77 27.71
C LEU A 19 12.99 16.58 26.49
N LEU A 20 14.03 17.41 26.66
CA LEU A 20 14.65 18.15 25.57
C LEU A 20 15.29 17.21 24.54
N LEU A 21 15.99 16.18 25.00
CA LEU A 21 16.54 15.13 24.13
C LEU A 21 15.45 14.39 23.35
N LEU A 22 14.34 14.04 24.02
CA LEU A 22 13.18 13.41 23.38
C LEU A 22 12.55 14.31 22.32
N LEU A 23 12.37 15.60 22.63
CA LEU A 23 11.82 16.59 21.70
C LEU A 23 12.72 16.73 20.47
N LEU A 24 14.02 16.94 20.67
CA LEU A 24 15.00 17.09 19.58
C LEU A 24 15.10 15.81 18.75
N GLY A 25 15.14 14.64 19.39
CA GLY A 25 15.21 13.34 18.71
C GLY A 25 13.95 13.07 17.89
N SER A 26 12.77 13.34 18.46
CA SER A 26 11.48 13.17 17.78
C SER A 26 11.34 14.16 16.62
N TYR A 27 11.76 15.40 16.81
CA TYR A 27 11.78 16.40 15.74
C TYR A 27 12.75 15.99 14.62
N TRP A 28 13.97 15.57 14.95
CA TRP A 28 14.94 15.10 13.97
C TRP A 28 14.40 13.90 13.17
N LEU A 29 13.80 12.92 13.84
CA LEU A 29 13.18 11.77 13.19
C LEU A 29 12.03 12.20 12.26
N SER A 30 11.22 13.17 12.67
CA SER A 30 10.13 13.72 11.85
C SER A 30 10.62 14.32 10.52
N LEU A 31 11.85 14.83 10.49
CA LEU A 31 12.46 15.35 9.26
C LEU A 31 12.95 14.24 8.34
N GLN A 32 13.32 13.07 8.88
CA GLN A 32 13.80 11.92 8.10
C GLN A 32 12.66 11.13 7.45
N VAL A 33 11.48 11.10 8.08
CA VAL A 33 10.33 10.32 7.59
C VAL A 33 9.38 11.13 6.69
N ARG A 34 9.79 12.32 6.26
CA ARG A 34 8.98 13.10 5.32
C ARG A 34 8.86 12.30 4.02
N PRO A 35 7.64 12.17 3.45
CA PRO A 35 7.47 11.57 2.14
C PRO A 35 8.38 12.29 1.15
N LEU A 36 9.16 11.52 0.40
CA LEU A 36 9.85 12.07 -0.76
C LEU A 36 8.80 12.73 -1.66
N PRO A 37 9.07 13.90 -2.25
CA PRO A 37 8.21 14.39 -3.32
C PRO A 37 8.05 13.28 -4.36
N PRO A 38 6.88 13.17 -5.02
CA PRO A 38 6.68 12.18 -6.08
C PRO A 38 7.87 12.26 -7.03
N SER A 39 8.62 11.17 -7.14
CA SER A 39 9.72 11.12 -8.09
C SER A 39 9.14 10.97 -9.49
N ASP A 40 9.93 11.27 -10.53
CA ASP A 40 9.56 10.97 -11.93
C ASP A 40 9.25 9.47 -12.16
N ALA A 41 9.51 8.59 -11.17
CA ALA A 41 9.02 7.21 -11.21
C ALA A 41 7.49 7.12 -11.24
N ALA A 42 6.77 8.12 -10.73
CA ALA A 42 5.31 8.21 -10.88
C ALA A 42 4.85 8.46 -12.33
N LEU A 43 5.77 8.79 -13.25
CA LEU A 43 5.50 8.87 -14.69
C LEU A 43 5.87 7.58 -15.44
N ARG A 44 6.44 6.58 -14.75
CA ARG A 44 6.87 5.33 -15.38
C ARG A 44 5.73 4.33 -15.32
N HIS A 45 5.16 4.03 -16.49
CA HIS A 45 4.21 2.95 -16.67
C HIS A 45 4.96 1.62 -16.88
N ASP A 46 5.69 1.19 -15.85
CA ASP A 46 6.47 -0.05 -15.85
C ASP A 46 5.74 -1.11 -15.02
N VAL A 47 5.75 -2.34 -15.52
CA VAL A 47 5.14 -3.49 -14.83
C VAL A 47 5.96 -3.86 -13.59
N ASP A 48 5.30 -4.00 -12.44
CA ASP A 48 5.94 -4.51 -11.22
C ASP A 48 5.75 -6.03 -11.05
N PHE A 49 4.65 -6.58 -11.57
CA PHE A 49 4.29 -7.98 -11.43
C PHE A 49 3.60 -8.56 -12.67
N VAL A 50 3.99 -9.80 -13.00
CA VAL A 50 3.46 -10.57 -14.12
C VAL A 50 3.03 -11.96 -13.64
N VAL A 51 1.82 -12.36 -14.00
CA VAL A 51 1.33 -13.74 -13.81
C VAL A 51 1.12 -14.40 -15.15
N GLU A 52 1.61 -15.62 -15.31
CA GLU A 52 1.31 -16.45 -16.46
C GLU A 52 0.30 -17.54 -16.07
N ARG A 53 -0.67 -17.79 -16.94
CA ARG A 53 -1.74 -18.79 -16.75
C ARG A 53 -2.47 -18.61 -15.41
N LEU A 54 -2.87 -17.36 -15.13
CA LEU A 54 -3.64 -17.03 -13.94
C LEU A 54 -5.00 -17.75 -14.00
N SER A 55 -5.39 -18.33 -12.87
CA SER A 55 -6.74 -18.82 -12.61
C SER A 55 -7.13 -18.40 -11.20
N SER A 56 -8.17 -17.58 -11.08
CA SER A 56 -8.66 -17.07 -9.80
C SER A 56 -10.15 -17.36 -9.62
N THR A 57 -10.57 -17.52 -8.38
CA THR A 57 -11.97 -17.72 -8.01
C THR A 57 -12.32 -16.81 -6.84
N VAL A 58 -13.32 -15.96 -7.04
CA VAL A 58 -13.87 -15.09 -6.00
C VAL A 58 -15.11 -15.74 -5.44
N LEU A 59 -15.17 -15.90 -4.13
CA LEU A 59 -16.30 -16.49 -3.41
C LEU A 59 -17.26 -15.40 -2.90
N ASP A 60 -18.54 -15.74 -2.77
CA ASP A 60 -19.53 -14.91 -2.09
C ASP A 60 -19.43 -15.04 -0.56
N ALA A 61 -20.25 -14.29 0.17
CA ALA A 61 -20.28 -14.31 1.64
C ALA A 61 -20.66 -15.67 2.24
N ARG A 62 -21.21 -16.60 1.43
CA ARG A 62 -21.57 -17.96 1.84
C ARG A 62 -20.51 -18.98 1.43
N GLY A 63 -19.40 -18.53 0.82
CA GLY A 63 -18.31 -19.39 0.34
C GLY A 63 -18.58 -20.05 -1.01
N ALA A 64 -19.65 -19.68 -1.72
CA ALA A 64 -19.93 -20.21 -3.05
C ALA A 64 -19.19 -19.39 -4.13
N PRO A 65 -18.74 -20.00 -5.24
CA PRO A 65 -18.14 -19.25 -6.35
C PRO A 65 -19.08 -18.15 -6.87
N HIS A 66 -18.58 -16.91 -6.94
CA HIS A 66 -19.26 -15.76 -7.53
C HIS A 66 -18.66 -15.43 -8.90
N PHE A 67 -17.33 -15.44 -9.02
CA PHE A 67 -16.62 -15.21 -10.27
C PHE A 67 -15.43 -16.14 -10.40
N MET A 68 -15.15 -16.57 -11.63
CA MET A 68 -13.90 -17.20 -12.01
C MET A 68 -13.27 -16.42 -13.15
N LEU A 69 -11.98 -16.10 -13.03
CA LEU A 69 -11.21 -15.45 -14.09
C LEU A 69 -10.01 -16.33 -14.44
N SER A 70 -9.86 -16.65 -15.72
CA SER A 70 -8.64 -17.23 -16.26
C SER A 70 -8.06 -16.36 -17.36
N THR A 71 -6.74 -16.31 -17.47
CA THR A 71 -6.03 -15.54 -18.50
C THR A 71 -4.67 -16.17 -18.77
N GLU A 72 -4.18 -16.03 -20.01
CA GLU A 72 -2.83 -16.51 -20.35
C GLU A 72 -1.74 -15.68 -19.67
N LYS A 73 -1.96 -14.38 -19.53
CA LYS A 73 -0.98 -13.47 -18.93
C LYS A 73 -1.64 -12.23 -18.33
N MET A 74 -1.18 -11.83 -17.16
CA MET A 74 -1.60 -10.64 -16.43
C MET A 74 -0.37 -9.76 -16.16
N TRP A 75 -0.49 -8.45 -16.36
CA TRP A 75 0.51 -7.45 -15.97
C TRP A 75 -0.14 -6.42 -15.04
N HIS A 76 0.49 -6.13 -13.92
CA HIS A 76 0.08 -5.07 -13.01
C HIS A 76 0.99 -3.84 -13.13
N PHE A 77 0.38 -2.66 -13.07
CA PHE A 77 1.06 -1.38 -13.17
C PHE A 77 0.79 -0.58 -11.88
N PRO A 78 1.81 -0.34 -11.04
CA PRO A 78 1.62 0.27 -9.72
C PRO A 78 1.42 1.79 -9.78
N ASP A 79 1.69 2.43 -10.91
CA ASP A 79 1.54 3.87 -11.12
C ASP A 79 0.06 4.29 -11.17
N ASP A 80 -0.80 3.49 -11.80
CA ASP A 80 -2.24 3.75 -11.94
C ASP A 80 -3.14 2.63 -11.40
N ASP A 81 -2.57 1.61 -10.74
CA ASP A 81 -3.24 0.41 -10.21
C ASP A 81 -3.95 -0.42 -11.31
N SER A 82 -3.57 -0.23 -12.58
CA SER A 82 -4.17 -0.97 -13.70
C SER A 82 -3.65 -2.41 -13.80
N THR A 83 -4.49 -3.27 -14.38
CA THR A 83 -4.14 -4.68 -14.60
C THR A 83 -4.50 -5.10 -16.01
N HIS A 84 -3.51 -5.26 -16.87
CA HIS A 84 -3.74 -5.72 -18.23
C HIS A 84 -3.81 -7.25 -18.29
N LEU A 85 -4.79 -7.78 -19.02
CA LEU A 85 -5.04 -9.22 -19.19
C LEU A 85 -4.97 -9.62 -20.66
N GLN A 86 -4.33 -10.75 -20.94
CA GLN A 86 -4.28 -11.37 -22.27
C GLN A 86 -5.22 -12.57 -22.35
N GLN A 87 -6.11 -12.56 -23.33
CA GLN A 87 -7.14 -13.60 -23.53
C GLN A 87 -7.91 -13.92 -22.23
N PRO A 88 -8.47 -12.92 -21.53
CA PRO A 88 -9.24 -13.19 -20.32
C PRO A 88 -10.54 -13.95 -20.65
N HIS A 89 -10.87 -14.90 -19.78
CA HIS A 89 -12.14 -15.60 -19.74
C HIS A 89 -12.73 -15.48 -18.33
N LEU A 90 -13.86 -14.80 -18.24
CA LEU A 90 -14.58 -14.54 -17.00
C LEU A 90 -15.90 -15.33 -17.01
N THR A 91 -16.09 -16.17 -16.01
CA THR A 91 -17.37 -16.83 -15.74
C THR A 91 -17.99 -16.22 -14.50
N ARG A 92 -19.22 -15.71 -14.62
CA ARG A 92 -20.01 -15.22 -13.49
C ARG A 92 -21.07 -16.22 -13.11
N PHE A 93 -21.11 -16.57 -11.83
CA PHE A 93 -22.08 -17.50 -11.27
C PHE A 93 -23.25 -16.74 -10.62
N PHE A 94 -24.43 -17.34 -10.71
CA PHE A 94 -25.65 -16.85 -10.08
C PHE A 94 -26.34 -18.01 -9.37
N SER A 95 -27.09 -17.72 -8.31
CA SER A 95 -27.84 -18.75 -7.58
C SER A 95 -29.17 -19.12 -8.24
N ASP A 96 -29.73 -18.22 -9.05
CA ASP A 96 -31.09 -18.28 -9.59
C ASP A 96 -31.14 -18.45 -11.10
N ARG A 97 -29.99 -18.42 -11.78
CA ARG A 97 -29.89 -18.53 -13.23
C ARG A 97 -28.57 -19.17 -13.67
N PRO A 98 -28.48 -19.66 -14.92
CA PRO A 98 -27.25 -20.23 -15.45
C PRO A 98 -26.07 -19.22 -15.42
N PRO A 99 -24.82 -19.72 -15.31
CA PRO A 99 -23.63 -18.87 -15.41
C PRO A 99 -23.56 -18.10 -16.72
N THR A 100 -22.84 -16.97 -16.70
CA THR A 100 -22.55 -16.18 -17.90
C THR A 100 -21.05 -16.19 -18.15
N ASP A 101 -20.68 -16.57 -19.36
CA ASP A 101 -19.30 -16.60 -19.82
C ASP A 101 -18.98 -15.39 -20.70
N ILE A 102 -17.86 -14.75 -20.43
CA ILE A 102 -17.37 -13.56 -21.13
C ILE A 102 -15.93 -13.83 -21.53
N SER A 103 -15.63 -13.69 -22.82
CA SER A 103 -14.28 -13.82 -23.36
C SER A 103 -13.88 -12.56 -24.13
N ALA A 104 -12.61 -12.21 -24.05
CA ALA A 104 -12.03 -11.12 -24.83
C ALA A 104 -10.59 -11.46 -25.24
N LEU A 105 -10.05 -10.74 -26.22
CA LEU A 105 -8.63 -10.85 -26.58
C LEU A 105 -7.73 -10.11 -25.58
N ARG A 106 -8.24 -9.02 -24.99
CA ARG A 106 -7.56 -8.17 -24.00
C ARG A 106 -8.56 -7.65 -22.97
N GLY A 107 -8.10 -7.38 -21.75
CA GLY A 107 -8.87 -6.73 -20.69
C GLY A 107 -7.98 -5.81 -19.83
N THR A 108 -8.60 -4.90 -19.10
CA THR A 108 -7.99 -3.96 -18.14
C THR A 108 -8.88 -3.81 -16.92
#